data_AF-A0A1M6BZB1-F1
#
_entry.id   AF-A0A1M6BZB1-F1
#
_cell.length_a   1.000
_cell.length_b   1.000
_cell.length_c   1.000
_cell.angle_alpha   90.00
_cell.angle_beta   90.00
_cell.angle_gamma   90.00
#
_symmetry.space_group_name_H-M   'P 1'
#
loop_
_entity.id
_entity.type
_entity.pdbx_description
1 polymer ?
#
loop_
_entity_poly.entity_id
_entity_poly.type
_entity_poly.pdbx_seq_one_letter_code
_entity_poly.pdbx_strand_id
1 'polypeptide(L)'
;MNFYERLIENPLFFKWIYQPSEEINAYWEHYLEANPAHAHQIEEIKKQFEEHLKYREKKLTETEKRALAKRIIVQLEKAEKQKRRRLVVRNFMRYAAVAFLFFFIGSGLVYLYMESRQPQQFVENTGLPAQVQEPMLIIGDEQQIQLNQGKSELDYSGDGEIILNRNQLLKKENEDEPPKMNTLVMPYGNSSDIILADGTRVWLNAGSRLIYPSRFVDKTREVFLSGEAFFEVTNNKEQPFVVKTVDVNIEVLGTSFNVLAYPEDYSVQTVLAEGKVAVKGSGAGMFKKPVQLEPGQMAYFNKKSKETSVSKVDVEPYILWTQGLFSFSNTDFNRITKKLERYYDINFQFDNPMKGTIQITGKLDVTQEQEEVFGYLEKLTGLDFIKVTEKQYVIK
;
A
#
# COMPACT_ATOMS: atom_id res chain seq x y z
N MET A 1 -1.72 49.46 -82.36
CA MET A 1 -1.86 50.32 -81.18
C MET A 1 -3.18 51.06 -81.26
N ASN A 2 -4.06 50.82 -80.30
CA ASN A 2 -5.32 51.54 -80.18
C ASN A 2 -5.04 53.03 -79.90
N PHE A 3 -5.91 53.94 -80.32
CA PHE A 3 -5.76 55.38 -80.06
C PHE A 3 -5.55 55.67 -78.55
N TYR A 4 -6.26 54.93 -77.69
CA TYR A 4 -6.15 55.03 -76.24
C TYR A 4 -4.78 54.63 -75.69
N GLU A 5 -4.15 53.61 -76.25
CA GLU A 5 -2.81 53.18 -75.83
C GLU A 5 -1.79 54.29 -76.13
N ARG A 6 -1.91 54.95 -77.29
CA ARG A 6 -1.04 56.08 -77.65
C ARG A 6 -1.26 57.31 -76.78
N LEU A 7 -2.50 57.56 -76.32
CA LEU A 7 -2.80 58.67 -75.42
C LEU A 7 -2.23 58.43 -74.03
N ILE A 8 -2.37 57.21 -73.51
CA ILE A 8 -1.84 56.81 -72.21
C ILE A 8 -0.30 56.74 -72.23
N GLU A 9 0.31 56.30 -73.33
CA GLU A 9 1.78 56.31 -73.45
C GLU A 9 2.36 57.72 -73.66
N ASN A 10 1.53 58.72 -73.96
CA ASN A 10 2.00 60.08 -74.16
C ASN A 10 2.30 60.77 -72.82
N PRO A 11 3.57 61.06 -72.49
CA PRO A 11 3.92 61.71 -71.23
C PRO A 11 3.35 63.13 -71.11
N LEU A 12 3.06 63.81 -72.22
CA LEU A 12 2.41 65.12 -72.22
C LEU A 12 0.95 65.04 -71.76
N PHE A 13 0.28 63.89 -71.91
CA PHE A 13 -1.10 63.70 -71.47
C PHE A 13 -1.17 63.64 -69.94
N PHE A 14 -0.27 62.88 -69.30
CA PHE A 14 -0.20 62.83 -67.85
C PHE A 14 0.32 64.12 -67.21
N LYS A 15 1.24 64.82 -67.86
CA LYS A 15 1.62 66.16 -67.41
C LYS A 15 0.43 67.12 -67.50
N TRP A 16 -0.38 67.04 -68.54
CA TRP A 16 -1.60 67.84 -68.65
C TRP A 16 -2.60 67.56 -67.51
N ILE A 17 -2.70 66.31 -67.04
CA ILE A 17 -3.57 65.93 -65.91
C ILE A 17 -3.00 66.36 -64.54
N TYR A 18 -1.72 66.08 -64.26
CA TYR A 18 -1.16 66.21 -62.91
C TYR A 18 -0.32 67.49 -62.68
N GLN A 19 0.18 68.12 -63.74
CA GLN A 19 1.07 69.30 -63.71
C GLN A 19 0.82 70.22 -64.93
N PRO A 20 -0.38 70.80 -65.10
CA PRO A 20 -0.68 71.65 -66.25
C PRO A 20 0.20 72.91 -66.25
N SER A 21 0.71 73.29 -67.43
CA SER A 21 1.42 74.55 -67.69
C SER A 21 0.81 75.25 -68.90
N GLU A 22 1.06 76.55 -69.07
CA GLU A 22 0.54 77.30 -70.23
C GLU A 22 0.95 76.65 -71.56
N GLU A 23 2.20 76.21 -71.69
CA GLU A 23 2.71 75.54 -72.89
C GLU A 23 2.01 74.19 -73.17
N ILE A 24 1.71 73.43 -72.12
CA ILE A 24 1.05 72.12 -72.23
C ILE A 24 -0.42 72.30 -72.59
N ASN A 25 -1.09 73.30 -72.00
CA ASN A 25 -2.48 73.61 -72.32
C ASN A 25 -2.61 74.07 -73.78
N ALA A 26 -1.74 74.97 -74.23
CA ALA A 26 -1.75 75.45 -75.62
C ALA A 26 -1.49 74.31 -76.63
N TYR A 27 -0.58 73.38 -76.31
CA TYR A 27 -0.34 72.19 -77.14
C TYR A 27 -1.61 71.33 -77.27
N TRP A 28 -2.29 71.04 -76.16
CA TRP A 28 -3.49 70.19 -76.18
C TRP A 28 -4.70 70.90 -76.80
N GLU A 29 -4.88 72.21 -76.58
CA GLU A 29 -5.91 73.00 -77.26
C GLU A 29 -5.75 72.94 -78.79
N HIS A 30 -4.54 73.19 -79.30
CA HIS A 30 -4.26 73.08 -80.73
C HIS A 30 -4.42 71.65 -81.26
N TYR A 31 -4.02 70.65 -80.48
CA TYR A 31 -4.16 69.24 -80.85
C TYR A 31 -5.63 68.80 -80.94
N LEU A 32 -6.49 69.30 -80.05
CA LEU A 32 -7.93 69.04 -80.05
C LEU A 32 -8.63 69.72 -81.23
N GLU A 33 -8.25 70.97 -81.56
CA GLU A 33 -8.77 71.70 -82.74
C GLU A 33 -8.41 70.99 -84.06
N ALA A 34 -7.17 70.50 -84.17
CA ALA A 34 -6.70 69.79 -85.38
C ALA A 34 -7.33 68.40 -85.55
N ASN A 35 -7.91 67.81 -84.49
CA ASN A 35 -8.44 66.44 -84.48
C ASN A 35 -9.85 66.35 -83.86
N PRO A 36 -10.87 66.99 -84.46
CA PRO A 36 -12.20 67.14 -83.87
C PRO A 36 -12.94 65.81 -83.65
N ALA A 37 -12.63 64.77 -84.45
CA ALA A 37 -13.23 63.45 -84.32
C ALA A 37 -12.92 62.75 -82.98
N HIS A 38 -11.81 63.12 -82.32
CA HIS A 38 -11.36 62.49 -81.07
C HIS A 38 -11.37 63.44 -79.87
N ALA A 39 -11.62 64.74 -80.07
CA ALA A 39 -11.51 65.76 -79.04
C ALA A 39 -12.35 65.47 -77.78
N HIS A 40 -13.65 65.19 -77.96
CA HIS A 40 -14.56 64.86 -76.87
C HIS A 40 -14.13 63.63 -76.07
N GLN A 41 -13.52 62.63 -76.74
CA GLN A 41 -13.08 61.40 -76.08
C GLN A 41 -11.82 61.62 -75.23
N ILE A 42 -10.89 62.47 -75.70
CA ILE A 42 -9.67 62.81 -74.95
C ILE A 42 -10.02 63.58 -73.68
N GLU A 43 -10.96 64.53 -73.76
CA GLU A 43 -11.43 65.31 -72.60
C GLU A 43 -12.13 64.43 -71.56
N GLU A 44 -12.97 63.49 -72.00
CA GLU A 44 -13.66 62.56 -71.09
C GLU A 44 -12.65 61.67 -70.33
N ILE A 45 -11.60 61.19 -71.00
CA ILE A 45 -10.54 60.42 -70.34
C ILE A 45 -9.77 61.29 -69.35
N LYS A 46 -9.40 62.52 -69.72
CA LYS A 46 -8.75 63.46 -68.79
C LYS A 46 -9.57 63.62 -67.52
N LYS A 47 -10.88 63.84 -67.66
CA LYS A 47 -11.80 63.98 -66.53
C LYS A 47 -11.84 62.73 -65.65
N GLN A 48 -11.91 61.54 -66.24
CA GLN A 48 -11.90 60.28 -65.49
C GLN A 48 -10.61 60.09 -64.69
N PHE A 49 -9.45 60.44 -65.25
CA PHE A 49 -8.18 60.41 -64.54
C PHE A 49 -8.11 61.44 -63.40
N GLU A 50 -8.61 62.66 -63.60
CA GLU A 50 -8.67 63.70 -62.57
C GLU A 50 -9.60 63.34 -61.39
N GLU A 51 -10.68 62.60 -61.66
CA GLU A 51 -11.65 62.16 -60.65
C GLU A 51 -11.18 60.90 -59.90
N HIS A 52 -10.62 59.90 -60.60
CA HIS A 52 -10.39 58.57 -60.03
C HIS A 52 -8.95 58.33 -59.56
N LEU A 53 -7.97 59.12 -59.99
CA LEU A 53 -6.54 58.86 -59.72
C LEU A 53 -5.84 59.96 -58.89
N LYS A 54 -6.59 60.76 -58.13
CA LYS A 54 -6.01 61.70 -57.14
C LYS A 54 -5.28 60.94 -56.02
N TYR A 55 -3.98 60.74 -56.18
CA TYR A 55 -3.12 60.23 -55.13
C TYR A 55 -2.84 61.34 -54.10
N ARG A 56 -3.56 61.33 -52.96
CA ARG A 56 -3.20 62.15 -51.79
C ARG A 56 -2.12 61.42 -51.00
N GLU A 57 -0.88 61.83 -51.17
CA GLU A 57 0.22 61.42 -50.29
C GLU A 57 -0.03 61.97 -48.88
N LYS A 58 -0.60 61.15 -47.99
CA LYS A 58 -0.92 61.54 -46.62
C LYS A 58 0.36 61.56 -45.78
N LYS A 59 1.07 62.69 -45.79
CA LYS A 59 2.26 62.89 -44.94
C LYS A 59 1.83 62.95 -43.47
N LEU A 60 2.27 61.96 -42.68
CA LEU A 60 2.03 61.90 -41.24
C LEU A 60 2.56 63.16 -40.57
N THR A 61 1.74 63.76 -39.70
CA THR A 61 2.13 64.93 -38.90
C THR A 61 3.17 64.54 -37.83
N GLU A 62 3.96 65.49 -37.35
CA GLU A 62 4.98 65.23 -36.32
C GLU A 62 4.40 64.64 -35.02
N THR A 63 3.15 64.98 -34.70
CA THR A 63 2.43 64.41 -33.54
C THR A 63 2.07 62.94 -33.76
N GLU A 64 1.64 62.55 -34.97
CA GLU A 64 1.36 61.17 -35.34
C GLU A 64 2.63 60.31 -35.34
N LYS A 65 3.75 60.86 -35.86
CA LYS A 65 5.06 60.18 -35.82
C LYS A 65 5.51 59.91 -34.38
N ARG A 66 5.39 60.90 -33.49
CA ARG A 66 5.72 60.73 -32.05
C ARG A 66 4.82 59.71 -31.36
N ALA A 67 3.52 59.75 -31.64
CA ALA A 67 2.57 58.78 -31.08
C ALA A 67 2.84 57.34 -31.56
N LEU A 68 3.28 57.18 -32.81
CA LEU A 68 3.68 55.90 -33.38
C LEU A 68 4.98 55.39 -32.75
N ALA A 69 6.00 56.24 -32.62
CA ALA A 69 7.27 55.89 -31.98
C ALA A 69 7.06 55.41 -30.53
N LYS A 70 6.22 56.11 -29.75
CA LYS A 70 5.87 55.70 -28.39
C LYS A 70 5.18 54.33 -28.36
N ARG A 71 4.27 54.05 -29.30
CA ARG A 71 3.61 52.74 -29.42
C ARG A 71 4.59 51.61 -29.76
N ILE A 72 5.53 51.86 -30.67
CA ILE A 72 6.56 50.88 -31.06
C ILE A 72 7.44 50.52 -29.85
N ILE A 73 7.94 51.52 -29.12
CA ILE A 73 8.79 51.29 -27.93
C ILE A 73 8.03 50.46 -26.88
N VAL A 74 6.79 50.81 -26.58
CA VAL A 74 5.96 50.06 -25.61
C VAL A 74 5.71 48.62 -26.07
N GLN A 75 5.52 48.38 -27.37
CA GLN A 75 5.34 47.03 -27.89
C GLN A 75 6.63 46.21 -27.84
N LEU A 76 7.79 46.81 -28.11
CA LEU A 76 9.09 46.16 -28.01
C LEU A 76 9.40 45.77 -26.56
N GLU A 77 9.20 46.67 -25.59
CA GLU A 77 9.40 46.37 -24.17
C GLU A 77 8.48 45.24 -23.67
N LYS A 78 7.22 45.22 -24.12
CA LYS A 78 6.28 44.14 -23.78
C LYS A 78 6.72 42.80 -24.38
N ALA A 79 7.18 42.80 -25.63
CA ALA A 79 7.67 41.59 -26.30
C ALA A 79 8.94 41.03 -25.64
N GLU A 80 9.88 41.89 -25.24
CA GLU A 80 11.08 41.50 -24.51
C GLU A 80 10.77 40.94 -23.12
N LYS A 81 9.89 41.60 -22.35
CA LYS A 81 9.43 41.11 -21.04
C LYS A 81 8.76 39.73 -21.16
N GLN A 82 7.96 39.50 -22.21
CA GLN A 82 7.33 38.20 -22.45
C GLN A 82 8.36 37.12 -22.83
N LYS A 83 9.34 37.42 -23.68
CA LYS A 83 10.44 36.49 -24.02
C LYS A 83 11.26 36.12 -22.78
N ARG A 84 11.66 37.11 -21.97
CA ARG A 84 12.43 36.89 -20.74
C ARG A 84 11.65 36.06 -19.72
N ARG A 85 10.36 36.35 -19.52
CA ARG A 85 9.49 35.56 -18.63
C ARG A 85 9.37 34.11 -19.09
N ARG A 86 9.19 33.84 -20.39
CA ARG A 86 9.13 32.47 -20.92
C ARG A 86 10.44 31.70 -20.71
N LEU A 87 11.59 32.35 -20.91
CA LEU A 87 12.90 31.74 -20.68
C LEU A 87 13.14 31.40 -19.22
N VAL A 88 12.84 32.33 -18.30
CA VAL A 88 12.99 32.11 -16.85
C VAL A 88 12.04 30.99 -16.38
N VAL A 89 10.77 31.02 -16.79
CA VAL A 89 9.81 29.97 -16.45
C VAL A 89 10.24 28.61 -17.00
N ARG A 90 10.68 28.53 -18.27
CA ARG A 90 11.14 27.26 -18.86
C ARG A 90 12.35 26.68 -18.14
N ASN A 91 13.32 27.53 -17.77
CA ASN A 91 14.50 27.08 -17.02
C ASN A 91 14.10 26.64 -15.61
N PHE A 92 13.24 27.39 -14.93
CA PHE A 92 12.70 27.00 -13.62
C PHE A 92 11.94 25.67 -13.66
N MET A 93 11.11 25.44 -14.69
CA MET A 93 10.38 24.17 -14.88
C MET A 93 11.31 22.96 -15.04
N ARG A 94 12.49 23.12 -15.65
CA ARG A 94 13.48 22.04 -15.76
C ARG A 94 14.07 21.66 -14.39
N TYR A 95 14.39 22.65 -13.56
CA TYR A 95 14.85 22.40 -12.20
C TYR A 95 13.74 21.82 -11.32
N ALA A 96 12.50 22.30 -11.45
CA ALA A 96 11.34 21.76 -10.75
C ALA A 96 11.10 20.29 -11.09
N ALA A 97 11.19 19.90 -12.36
CA ALA A 97 11.02 18.50 -12.78
C ALA A 97 12.06 17.56 -12.13
N VAL A 98 13.31 17.99 -12.02
CA VAL A 98 14.37 17.23 -11.34
C VAL A 98 14.10 17.14 -9.84
N ALA A 99 13.70 18.25 -9.20
CA ALA A 99 13.34 18.26 -7.79
C ALA A 99 12.16 17.33 -7.48
N PHE A 100 11.12 17.31 -8.34
CA PHE A 100 10.01 16.37 -8.21
C PHE A 100 10.47 14.92 -8.36
N LEU A 101 11.35 14.61 -9.32
CA LEU A 101 11.88 13.26 -9.48
C LEU A 101 12.59 12.79 -8.20
N PHE A 102 13.47 13.62 -7.63
CA PHE A 102 14.14 13.29 -6.36
C PHE A 102 13.17 13.23 -5.18
N PHE A 103 12.14 14.06 -5.16
CA PHE A 103 11.10 14.00 -4.14
C PHE A 103 10.30 12.69 -4.22
N PHE A 104 9.92 12.23 -5.41
CA PHE A 104 9.22 10.95 -5.59
C PHE A 104 10.11 9.75 -5.30
N ILE A 105 11.37 9.78 -5.73
CA ILE A 105 12.35 8.73 -5.39
C ILE A 105 12.61 8.71 -3.89
N GLY A 106 12.85 9.88 -3.28
CA GLY A 106 13.10 10.01 -1.84
C GLY A 106 11.90 9.59 -1.01
N SER A 107 10.69 10.06 -1.34
CA SER A 107 9.45 9.65 -0.66
C SER A 107 9.15 8.16 -0.87
N GLY A 108 9.40 7.62 -2.06
CA GLY A 108 9.29 6.18 -2.32
C GLY A 108 10.27 5.37 -1.48
N LEU A 109 11.54 5.81 -1.38
CA LEU A 109 12.54 5.18 -0.53
C LEU A 109 12.18 5.27 0.96
N VAL A 110 11.67 6.43 1.42
CA VAL A 110 11.20 6.60 2.81
C VAL A 110 10.00 5.71 3.10
N TYR A 111 9.04 5.63 2.17
CA TYR A 111 7.87 4.76 2.30
C TYR A 111 8.28 3.29 2.41
N LEU A 112 9.15 2.82 1.51
CA LEU A 112 9.70 1.46 1.55
C LEU A 112 10.52 1.20 2.83
N TYR A 113 11.24 2.22 3.32
CA TYR A 113 12.00 2.12 4.56
C TYR A 113 11.09 2.05 5.81
N MET A 114 10.00 2.81 5.85
CA MET A 114 9.01 2.78 6.94
C MET A 114 8.23 1.47 6.98
N GLU A 115 7.82 0.93 5.84
CA GLU A 115 7.11 -0.37 5.78
C GLU A 115 7.99 -1.53 6.27
N SER A 116 9.31 -1.46 6.04
CA SER A 116 10.28 -2.45 6.53
C SER A 116 10.60 -2.38 8.04
N ARG A 117 10.20 -1.30 8.74
CA ARG A 117 10.50 -1.08 10.19
C ARG A 117 9.45 -1.67 11.13
N GLN A 118 8.19 -1.80 10.71
CA GLN A 118 7.15 -2.44 11.55
C GLN A 118 7.51 -3.87 12.01
N PRO A 119 8.11 -4.74 11.17
CA PRO A 119 8.58 -6.05 11.62
C PRO A 119 9.70 -5.98 12.67
N GLN A 120 10.58 -4.97 12.64
CA GLN A 120 11.70 -4.89 13.58
C GLN A 120 11.27 -4.50 14.99
N GLN A 121 10.34 -3.56 15.14
CA GLN A 121 9.73 -3.26 16.45
C GLN A 121 8.90 -4.45 16.96
N PHE A 122 8.22 -5.17 16.07
CA PHE A 122 7.57 -6.42 16.44
C PHE A 122 8.58 -7.43 16.96
N VAL A 123 9.69 -7.71 16.25
CA VAL A 123 10.73 -8.68 16.67
C VAL A 123 11.39 -8.31 18.00
N GLU A 124 11.72 -7.03 18.25
CA GLU A 124 12.23 -6.56 19.55
C GLU A 124 11.19 -6.79 20.67
N ASN A 125 9.91 -6.59 20.38
CA ASN A 125 8.80 -6.85 21.31
C ASN A 125 8.29 -8.31 21.27
N THR A 126 8.85 -9.20 20.45
CA THR A 126 8.49 -10.63 20.37
C THR A 126 9.36 -11.49 21.26
N GLY A 127 10.50 -10.95 21.71
CA GLY A 127 11.25 -11.57 22.80
C GLY A 127 10.32 -11.76 24.00
N LEU A 128 9.92 -13.00 24.26
CA LEU A 128 9.46 -13.37 25.58
C LEU A 128 10.63 -13.02 26.51
N PRO A 129 10.45 -12.17 27.54
CA PRO A 129 11.39 -12.25 28.65
C PRO A 129 11.44 -13.73 29.00
N ALA A 130 12.63 -14.30 29.15
CA ALA A 130 12.83 -15.69 29.57
C ALA A 130 12.26 -15.99 30.99
N GLN A 131 11.34 -15.16 31.48
CA GLN A 131 10.89 -14.99 32.86
C GLN A 131 9.38 -14.75 33.00
N VAL A 132 8.59 -14.62 31.93
CA VAL A 132 7.12 -14.56 32.08
C VAL A 132 6.63 -15.99 32.35
N GLN A 133 6.45 -16.32 33.62
CA GLN A 133 6.01 -17.64 34.07
C GLN A 133 4.49 -17.74 34.17
N GLU A 134 3.79 -16.60 34.11
CA GLU A 134 2.34 -16.54 34.35
C GLU A 134 1.62 -15.85 33.20
N PRO A 135 0.40 -16.31 32.84
CA PRO A 135 -0.43 -15.65 31.84
C PRO A 135 -0.67 -14.19 32.18
N MET A 136 -0.48 -13.30 31.19
CA MET A 136 -0.66 -11.87 31.41
C MET A 136 -1.22 -11.16 30.19
N LEU A 137 -2.06 -10.16 30.45
CA LEU A 137 -2.55 -9.18 29.50
C LEU A 137 -1.86 -7.84 29.79
N ILE A 138 -1.18 -7.28 28.79
CA ILE A 138 -0.56 -5.96 28.84
C ILE A 138 -1.45 -5.02 28.02
N ILE A 139 -2.01 -4.00 28.67
CA ILE A 139 -2.87 -3.00 28.02
C ILE A 139 -2.07 -1.74 27.76
N GLY A 140 -1.87 -1.41 26.48
CA GLY A 140 -0.90 -0.38 26.10
C GLY A 140 0.51 -0.72 26.61
N ASP A 141 1.25 0.29 27.03
CA ASP A 141 2.59 0.15 27.63
C ASP A 141 2.60 0.36 29.16
N GLU A 142 1.42 0.37 29.80
CA GLU A 142 1.26 0.89 31.16
C GLU A 142 0.77 -0.17 32.14
N GLN A 143 -0.27 -0.93 31.78
CA GLN A 143 -0.99 -1.76 32.73
C GLN A 143 -0.80 -3.25 32.43
N GLN A 144 -0.28 -4.00 33.40
CA GLN A 144 -0.15 -5.45 33.33
C GLN A 144 -1.21 -6.09 34.22
N ILE A 145 -1.99 -7.00 33.66
CA ILE A 145 -3.04 -7.74 34.33
C ILE A 145 -2.66 -9.22 34.26
N GLN A 146 -2.43 -9.81 35.42
CA GLN A 146 -2.22 -11.24 35.53
C GLN A 146 -3.55 -11.97 35.30
N LEU A 147 -3.51 -13.02 34.49
CA LEU A 147 -4.67 -13.87 34.20
C LEU A 147 -4.58 -15.15 35.03
N ASN A 148 -5.70 -15.86 35.15
CA ASN A 148 -5.73 -17.14 35.87
C ASN A 148 -4.87 -18.18 35.13
N GLN A 149 -4.17 -19.02 35.90
CA GLN A 149 -3.43 -20.15 35.34
C GLN A 149 -4.40 -21.15 34.69
N GLY A 150 -3.97 -21.77 33.58
CA GLY A 150 -4.78 -22.68 32.78
C GLY A 150 -5.43 -21.98 31.60
N LYS A 151 -6.78 -21.88 31.61
CA LYS A 151 -7.57 -21.29 30.52
C LYS A 151 -8.28 -20.00 30.95
N SER A 152 -8.07 -18.92 30.19
CA SER A 152 -8.75 -17.63 30.39
C SER A 152 -9.57 -17.23 29.16
N GLU A 153 -10.68 -16.51 29.38
CA GLU A 153 -11.55 -15.95 28.31
C GLU A 153 -11.57 -14.42 28.39
N LEU A 154 -11.19 -13.74 27.31
CA LEU A 154 -11.20 -12.28 27.18
C LEU A 154 -12.23 -11.83 26.14
N ASP A 155 -12.98 -10.77 26.41
CA ASP A 155 -13.99 -10.24 25.50
C ASP A 155 -13.83 -8.72 25.34
N TYR A 156 -13.57 -8.28 24.11
CA TYR A 156 -13.44 -6.89 23.66
C TYR A 156 -14.62 -6.43 22.79
N SER A 157 -15.70 -7.20 22.71
CA SER A 157 -16.84 -6.88 21.83
C SER A 157 -17.73 -5.75 22.34
N GLY A 158 -17.67 -5.43 23.65
CA GLY A 158 -18.36 -4.27 24.21
C GLY A 158 -17.58 -2.98 23.93
N ASP A 159 -18.26 -1.91 23.50
CA ASP A 159 -17.70 -0.60 23.13
C ASP A 159 -16.58 -0.10 24.07
N GLY A 160 -15.32 -0.49 23.76
CA GLY A 160 -14.13 -0.18 24.55
C GLY A 160 -13.98 -0.93 25.88
N GLU A 161 -14.83 -1.91 26.18
CA GLU A 161 -14.79 -2.69 27.43
C GLU A 161 -13.98 -3.97 27.28
N ILE A 162 -13.16 -4.28 28.28
CA ILE A 162 -12.39 -5.53 28.35
C ILE A 162 -12.98 -6.37 29.49
N ILE A 163 -13.60 -7.49 29.16
CA ILE A 163 -14.22 -8.40 30.12
C ILE A 163 -13.39 -9.67 30.22
N LEU A 164 -13.00 -10.04 31.44
CA LEU A 164 -12.33 -11.31 31.76
C LEU A 164 -13.34 -12.30 32.34
N ASN A 165 -13.31 -13.54 31.85
CA ASN A 165 -14.10 -14.68 32.33
C ASN A 165 -15.59 -14.38 32.48
N ARG A 166 -16.12 -13.52 31.60
CA ARG A 166 -17.53 -13.09 31.53
C ARG A 166 -18.08 -12.41 32.79
N ASN A 167 -17.23 -12.03 33.75
CA ASN A 167 -17.69 -11.50 35.04
C ASN A 167 -16.85 -10.34 35.58
N GLN A 168 -15.66 -10.08 35.03
CA GLN A 168 -14.77 -9.05 35.54
C GLN A 168 -14.46 -8.01 34.45
N LEU A 169 -14.97 -6.79 34.61
CA LEU A 169 -14.56 -5.66 33.79
C LEU A 169 -13.14 -5.22 34.19
N LEU A 170 -12.18 -5.37 33.28
CA LEU A 170 -10.78 -4.99 33.48
C LEU A 170 -10.53 -3.52 33.16
N LYS A 171 -11.17 -3.00 32.11
CA LYS A 171 -11.01 -1.61 31.67
C LYS A 171 -12.16 -1.20 30.76
N LYS A 172 -12.44 0.11 30.75
CA LYS A 172 -13.22 0.79 29.72
C LYS A 172 -12.35 1.85 29.06
N GLU A 173 -12.04 1.68 27.79
CA GLU A 173 -11.26 2.63 27.01
C GLU A 173 -12.09 3.80 26.53
N ASN A 174 -11.47 4.98 26.44
CA ASN A 174 -12.10 6.17 25.92
C ASN A 174 -12.09 6.15 24.37
N GLU A 175 -13.21 6.47 23.73
CA GLU A 175 -13.32 6.52 22.28
C GLU A 175 -12.51 7.65 21.65
N ASP A 176 -12.27 8.73 22.40
CA ASP A 176 -11.54 9.91 21.94
C ASP A 176 -10.01 9.72 21.89
N GLU A 177 -9.47 8.67 22.51
CA GLU A 177 -8.03 8.36 22.48
C GLU A 177 -7.65 7.49 21.28
N PRO A 178 -6.43 7.64 20.70
CA PRO A 178 -5.95 6.74 19.67
C PRO A 178 -5.90 5.29 20.20
N PRO A 179 -6.23 4.27 19.38
CA PRO A 179 -6.18 2.87 19.81
C PRO A 179 -4.79 2.50 20.31
N LYS A 180 -4.74 1.83 21.45
CA LYS A 180 -3.49 1.36 22.06
C LYS A 180 -3.25 -0.09 21.67
N MET A 181 -1.98 -0.49 21.57
CA MET A 181 -1.61 -1.87 21.32
C MET A 181 -1.66 -2.65 22.63
N ASN A 182 -2.42 -3.75 22.63
CA ASN A 182 -2.48 -4.69 23.73
C ASN A 182 -1.67 -5.93 23.39
N THR A 183 -1.11 -6.59 24.41
CA THR A 183 -0.34 -7.82 24.27
C THR A 183 -0.86 -8.89 25.22
N LEU A 184 -1.36 -9.99 24.66
CA LEU A 184 -1.70 -11.19 25.39
C LEU A 184 -0.52 -12.17 25.35
N VAL A 185 -0.01 -12.55 26.51
CA VAL A 185 1.13 -13.47 26.66
C VAL A 185 0.68 -14.74 27.36
N MET A 186 0.79 -15.87 26.65
CA MET A 186 0.52 -17.21 27.17
C MET A 186 1.84 -17.97 27.30
N PRO A 187 2.37 -18.15 28.53
CA PRO A 187 3.52 -19.02 28.74
C PRO A 187 3.16 -20.48 28.47
N TYR A 188 4.14 -21.38 28.57
CA TYR A 188 3.87 -22.82 28.54
C TYR A 188 2.92 -23.19 29.69
N GLY A 189 2.16 -24.27 29.54
CA GLY A 189 1.16 -24.66 30.53
C GLY A 189 -0.20 -23.95 30.41
N ASN A 190 -0.29 -22.90 29.61
CA ASN A 190 -1.42 -21.98 29.65
C ASN A 190 -1.98 -21.69 28.26
N SER A 191 -3.28 -21.49 28.17
CA SER A 191 -3.95 -21.11 26.92
C SER A 191 -5.03 -20.08 27.21
N SER A 192 -5.49 -19.38 26.18
CA SER A 192 -6.59 -18.43 26.33
C SER A 192 -7.41 -18.40 25.07
N ASP A 193 -8.66 -18.00 25.19
CA ASP A 193 -9.41 -17.49 24.06
C ASP A 193 -9.79 -16.02 24.28
N ILE A 194 -9.87 -15.28 23.17
CA ILE A 194 -10.14 -13.85 23.13
C ILE A 194 -11.10 -13.52 21.99
N ILE A 195 -12.09 -12.67 22.26
CA ILE A 195 -12.90 -12.01 21.24
C ILE A 195 -12.35 -10.60 21.04
N LEU A 196 -11.91 -10.28 19.83
CA LEU A 196 -11.37 -8.97 19.46
C LEU A 196 -12.49 -7.95 19.22
N ALA A 197 -12.14 -6.67 19.11
CA ALA A 197 -13.09 -5.56 18.95
C ALA A 197 -13.94 -5.62 17.67
N ASP A 198 -13.55 -6.40 16.66
CA ASP A 198 -14.33 -6.68 15.44
C ASP A 198 -15.19 -7.95 15.54
N GLY A 199 -15.25 -8.57 16.73
CA GLY A 199 -15.94 -9.85 16.98
C GLY A 199 -15.16 -11.09 16.55
N THR A 200 -13.94 -10.94 16.02
CA THR A 200 -13.10 -12.09 15.65
C THR A 200 -12.72 -12.86 16.90
N ARG A 201 -12.94 -14.19 16.90
CA ARG A 201 -12.53 -15.05 18.01
C ARG A 201 -11.16 -15.67 17.72
N VAL A 202 -10.28 -15.62 18.70
CA VAL A 202 -8.93 -16.18 18.62
C VAL A 202 -8.69 -17.08 19.82
N TRP A 203 -8.29 -18.31 19.55
CA TRP A 203 -7.73 -19.20 20.56
C TRP A 203 -6.21 -19.09 20.45
N LEU A 204 -5.56 -18.85 21.57
CA LEU A 204 -4.11 -18.69 21.68
C LEU A 204 -3.54 -19.87 22.49
N ASN A 205 -2.64 -20.63 21.87
CA ASN A 205 -2.07 -21.84 22.47
C ASN A 205 -0.91 -21.49 23.42
N ALA A 206 -0.45 -22.49 24.18
CA ALA A 206 0.67 -22.36 25.09
C ALA A 206 1.96 -21.92 24.41
N GLY A 207 2.70 -21.03 25.08
CA GLY A 207 3.94 -20.44 24.54
C GLY A 207 3.72 -19.40 23.44
N SER A 208 2.52 -18.84 23.35
CA SER A 208 2.16 -17.91 22.28
C SER A 208 1.94 -16.49 22.80
N ARG A 209 2.06 -15.54 21.88
CA ARG A 209 1.85 -14.12 22.12
C ARG A 209 1.03 -13.55 20.97
N LEU A 210 0.01 -12.77 21.33
CA LEU A 210 -0.81 -12.03 20.39
C LEU A 210 -0.74 -10.53 20.73
N ILE A 211 -0.36 -9.72 19.76
CA ILE A 211 -0.37 -8.25 19.87
C ILE A 211 -1.47 -7.72 18.94
N TYR A 212 -2.37 -6.89 19.46
CA TYR A 212 -3.54 -6.43 18.73
C TYR A 212 -3.93 -5.02 19.21
N PRO A 213 -4.47 -4.17 18.34
CA PRO A 213 -4.98 -2.87 18.76
C PRO A 213 -6.28 -3.07 19.55
N SER A 214 -6.55 -2.17 20.49
CA SER A 214 -7.81 -2.16 21.22
C SER A 214 -9.03 -1.89 20.32
N ARG A 215 -8.82 -1.18 19.20
CA ARG A 215 -9.81 -0.96 18.14
C ARG A 215 -9.14 -0.92 16.77
N PHE A 216 -9.80 -1.46 15.74
CA PHE A 216 -9.30 -1.43 14.36
C PHE A 216 -9.76 -0.17 13.62
N VAL A 217 -8.94 0.87 13.60
CA VAL A 217 -9.25 2.16 12.94
C VAL A 217 -8.62 2.32 11.55
N ASP A 218 -7.67 1.45 11.20
CA ASP A 218 -6.95 1.49 9.93
C ASP A 218 -7.73 0.83 8.78
N LYS A 219 -7.16 0.84 7.56
CA LYS A 219 -7.75 0.16 6.39
C LYS A 219 -7.76 -1.37 6.51
N THR A 220 -7.00 -1.91 7.45
CA THR A 220 -6.84 -3.34 7.71
C THR A 220 -6.94 -3.62 9.19
N ARG A 221 -7.45 -4.79 9.55
CA ARG A 221 -7.50 -5.29 10.92
C ARG A 221 -6.23 -6.11 11.18
N GLU A 222 -5.19 -5.48 11.70
CA GLU A 222 -3.89 -6.13 11.85
C GLU A 222 -3.66 -6.64 13.27
N VAL A 223 -3.21 -7.90 13.38
CA VAL A 223 -2.72 -8.49 14.62
C VAL A 223 -1.35 -9.11 14.38
N PHE A 224 -0.55 -9.24 15.42
CA PHE A 224 0.74 -9.88 15.35
C PHE A 224 0.81 -11.13 16.23
N LEU A 225 1.27 -12.24 15.65
CA LEU A 225 1.32 -13.54 16.30
C LEU A 225 2.76 -14.06 16.37
N SER A 226 3.11 -14.57 17.54
CA SER A 226 4.24 -15.48 17.77
C SER A 226 3.72 -16.71 18.50
N GLY A 227 4.00 -17.91 18.01
CA GLY A 227 3.42 -19.14 18.55
C GLY A 227 2.25 -19.67 17.72
N GLU A 228 1.27 -20.31 18.35
CA GLU A 228 0.13 -20.94 17.68
C GLU A 228 -1.20 -20.30 18.09
N ALA A 229 -2.04 -20.04 17.08
CA ALA A 229 -3.40 -19.55 17.29
C ALA A 229 -4.36 -20.06 16.21
N PHE A 230 -5.59 -20.31 16.63
CA PHE A 230 -6.72 -20.59 15.75
C PHE A 230 -7.61 -19.35 15.71
N PHE A 231 -7.99 -18.94 14.49
CA PHE A 231 -8.77 -17.73 14.25
C PHE A 231 -10.10 -18.10 13.60
N GLU A 232 -11.18 -17.55 14.15
CA GLU A 232 -12.49 -17.45 13.49
C GLU A 232 -12.76 -15.97 13.22
N VAL A 233 -12.41 -15.53 12.00
CA VAL A 233 -12.41 -14.11 11.65
C VAL A 233 -13.79 -13.65 11.20
N THR A 234 -14.28 -12.57 11.82
CA THR A 234 -15.51 -11.90 11.39
C THR A 234 -15.41 -11.46 9.94
N ASN A 235 -16.42 -11.79 9.14
CA ASN A 235 -16.46 -11.48 7.72
C ASN A 235 -16.60 -9.96 7.50
N ASN A 236 -15.57 -9.34 6.92
CA ASN A 236 -15.58 -7.95 6.50
C ASN A 236 -14.67 -7.79 5.27
N LYS A 237 -15.29 -7.63 4.10
CA LYS A 237 -14.58 -7.52 2.81
C LYS A 237 -13.98 -6.13 2.57
N GLU A 238 -14.47 -5.11 3.27
CA GLU A 238 -14.02 -3.72 3.11
C GLU A 238 -12.78 -3.43 3.95
N GLN A 239 -12.57 -4.20 5.04
CA GLN A 239 -11.44 -4.09 5.95
C GLN A 239 -10.82 -5.49 6.18
N PRO A 240 -9.87 -5.93 5.34
CA PRO A 240 -9.22 -7.24 5.47
C PRO A 240 -8.56 -7.45 6.83
N PHE A 241 -8.56 -8.69 7.32
CA PHE A 241 -7.85 -9.07 8.55
C PHE A 241 -6.48 -9.66 8.20
N VAL A 242 -5.44 -9.19 8.88
CA VAL A 242 -4.05 -9.55 8.60
C VAL A 242 -3.37 -10.06 9.87
N VAL A 243 -2.98 -11.32 9.86
CA VAL A 243 -2.10 -11.90 10.89
C VAL A 243 -0.65 -11.74 10.43
N LYS A 244 0.10 -10.88 11.10
CA LYS A 244 1.53 -10.68 10.89
C LYS A 244 2.33 -11.61 11.80
N THR A 245 3.28 -12.33 11.23
CA THR A 245 4.31 -13.07 11.97
C THR A 245 5.67 -12.53 11.58
N VAL A 246 6.73 -12.99 12.26
CA VAL A 246 8.11 -12.63 11.89
C VAL A 246 8.41 -13.00 10.43
N ASP A 247 7.89 -14.13 9.95
CA ASP A 247 8.29 -14.76 8.69
C ASP A 247 7.27 -14.60 7.55
N VAL A 248 5.98 -14.54 7.88
CA VAL A 248 4.86 -14.45 6.92
C VAL A 248 3.76 -13.51 7.38
N ASN A 249 3.07 -12.91 6.41
CA ASN A 249 1.81 -12.20 6.56
C ASN A 249 0.68 -13.07 5.97
N ILE A 250 -0.42 -13.19 6.72
CA ILE A 250 -1.60 -13.96 6.34
C ILE A 250 -2.79 -13.00 6.26
N GLU A 251 -3.37 -12.83 5.07
CA GLU A 251 -4.52 -11.95 4.82
C GLU A 251 -5.78 -12.77 4.54
N VAL A 252 -6.88 -12.39 5.20
CA VAL A 252 -8.18 -13.05 5.10
C VAL A 252 -9.33 -12.03 5.13
N LEU A 253 -10.51 -12.42 4.65
CA LEU A 253 -11.71 -11.56 4.66
C LEU A 253 -12.81 -12.03 5.62
N GLY A 254 -12.75 -13.28 6.11
CA GLY A 254 -13.78 -13.93 6.92
C GLY A 254 -13.61 -15.44 6.79
N THR A 255 -12.89 -16.06 7.72
CA THR A 255 -12.20 -17.33 7.49
C THR A 255 -11.86 -17.97 8.82
N SER A 256 -11.94 -19.30 8.86
CA SER A 256 -11.51 -20.12 10.00
C SER A 256 -10.20 -20.82 9.65
N PHE A 257 -9.12 -20.55 10.38
CA PHE A 257 -7.79 -21.07 10.06
C PHE A 257 -6.87 -21.15 11.28
N ASN A 258 -5.91 -22.08 11.24
CA ASN A 258 -4.87 -22.23 12.26
C ASN A 258 -3.54 -21.67 11.73
N VAL A 259 -2.77 -20.98 12.59
CA VAL A 259 -1.40 -20.55 12.30
C VAL A 259 -0.48 -21.08 13.40
N LEU A 260 0.56 -21.81 13.01
CA LEU A 260 1.64 -22.27 13.88
C LEU A 260 2.95 -21.60 13.45
N ALA A 261 3.41 -20.64 14.24
CA ALA A 261 4.51 -19.72 13.94
C ALA A 261 5.45 -19.52 15.16
N TYR A 262 5.76 -20.59 15.89
CA TYR A 262 6.71 -20.53 17.00
C TYR A 262 8.12 -20.15 16.52
N PRO A 263 8.85 -19.24 17.19
CA PRO A 263 10.19 -18.81 16.79
C PRO A 263 11.21 -19.95 16.64
N GLU A 264 11.17 -20.92 17.56
CA GLU A 264 12.08 -22.07 17.62
C GLU A 264 11.79 -23.16 16.57
N ASP A 265 10.59 -23.16 15.98
CA ASP A 265 10.22 -24.14 14.94
C ASP A 265 10.89 -23.80 13.60
N TYR A 266 11.20 -24.82 12.80
CA TYR A 266 11.84 -24.69 11.48
C TYR A 266 10.95 -24.06 10.40
N SER A 267 9.65 -23.98 10.64
CA SER A 267 8.64 -23.57 9.66
C SER A 267 7.53 -22.74 10.27
N VAL A 268 6.82 -21.97 9.44
CA VAL A 268 5.48 -21.47 9.75
C VAL A 268 4.46 -22.30 8.97
N GLN A 269 3.37 -22.72 9.63
CA GLN A 269 2.30 -23.49 9.01
C GLN A 269 0.98 -22.72 9.12
N THR A 270 0.24 -22.63 8.02
CA THR A 270 -1.09 -22.04 7.98
C THR A 270 -2.06 -23.05 7.39
N VAL A 271 -3.06 -23.47 8.15
CA VAL A 271 -4.06 -24.48 7.73
C VAL A 271 -5.43 -23.84 7.64
N LEU A 272 -6.06 -23.94 6.48
CA LEU A 272 -7.36 -23.33 6.21
C LEU A 272 -8.50 -24.33 6.44
N ALA A 273 -9.39 -24.02 7.39
CA ALA A 273 -10.60 -24.78 7.65
C ALA A 273 -11.78 -24.32 6.76
N GLU A 274 -12.06 -23.01 6.74
CA GLU A 274 -13.14 -22.41 5.96
C GLU A 274 -12.75 -21.03 5.44
N GLY A 275 -13.20 -20.66 4.24
CA GLY A 275 -12.99 -19.33 3.66
C GLY A 275 -11.85 -19.30 2.66
N LYS A 276 -11.05 -18.22 2.68
CA LYS A 276 -9.90 -18.02 1.77
C LYS A 276 -8.78 -17.30 2.49
N VAL A 277 -7.56 -17.81 2.29
CA VAL A 277 -6.35 -17.25 2.92
C VAL A 277 -5.32 -16.93 1.86
N ALA A 278 -4.72 -15.74 1.96
CA ALA A 278 -3.56 -15.35 1.19
C ALA A 278 -2.32 -15.29 2.08
N VAL A 279 -1.30 -16.09 1.80
CA VAL A 279 -0.04 -16.13 2.56
C VAL A 279 1.10 -15.52 1.75
N LYS A 280 1.84 -14.59 2.35
CA LYS A 280 3.02 -13.95 1.74
C LYS A 280 4.17 -13.89 2.74
N GLY A 281 5.39 -14.25 2.32
CA GLY A 281 6.57 -14.07 3.19
C GLY A 281 6.81 -12.59 3.51
N SER A 282 7.12 -12.26 4.76
CA SER A 282 7.26 -10.87 5.23
C SER A 282 8.40 -10.09 4.54
N GLY A 283 9.43 -10.79 4.06
CA GLY A 283 10.52 -10.24 3.24
C GLY A 283 10.38 -10.46 1.74
N ALA A 284 9.22 -10.94 1.27
CA ALA A 284 8.99 -11.17 -0.14
C ALA A 284 8.92 -9.83 -0.90
N GLY A 285 9.73 -9.70 -1.96
CA GLY A 285 9.71 -8.50 -2.80
C GLY A 285 8.31 -8.16 -3.31
N MET A 286 8.06 -6.88 -3.57
CA MET A 286 6.74 -6.34 -3.92
C MET A 286 6.02 -7.13 -5.03
N PHE A 287 6.78 -7.67 -6.00
CA PHE A 287 6.25 -8.44 -7.14
C PHE A 287 5.95 -9.92 -6.84
N LYS A 288 6.36 -10.47 -5.70
CA LYS A 288 6.06 -11.87 -5.34
C LYS A 288 4.60 -11.96 -4.95
N LYS A 289 3.83 -12.73 -5.73
CA LYS A 289 2.40 -12.94 -5.48
C LYS A 289 2.19 -13.75 -4.19
N PRO A 290 1.13 -13.46 -3.42
CA PRO A 290 0.74 -14.30 -2.30
C PRO A 290 0.28 -15.69 -2.79
N VAL A 291 0.52 -16.70 -1.96
CA VAL A 291 0.00 -18.05 -2.14
C VAL A 291 -1.42 -18.08 -1.60
N GLN A 292 -2.38 -18.51 -2.42
CA GLN A 292 -3.79 -18.62 -2.02
C GLN A 292 -4.06 -20.05 -1.54
N LEU A 293 -4.78 -20.18 -0.42
CA LEU A 293 -5.25 -21.47 0.10
C LEU A 293 -6.75 -21.63 -0.12
N GLU A 294 -7.14 -22.87 -0.37
CA GLU A 294 -8.51 -23.36 -0.32
C GLU A 294 -8.75 -24.17 0.96
N PRO A 295 -10.01 -24.33 1.42
CA PRO A 295 -10.35 -25.21 2.54
C PRO A 295 -9.72 -26.60 2.42
N GLY A 296 -9.13 -27.09 3.51
CA GLY A 296 -8.38 -28.36 3.52
C GLY A 296 -6.94 -28.27 3.01
N GLN A 297 -6.42 -27.07 2.80
CA GLN A 297 -5.02 -26.86 2.41
C GLN A 297 -4.18 -26.28 3.54
N MET A 298 -2.90 -26.63 3.51
CA MET A 298 -1.85 -26.09 4.37
C MET A 298 -0.79 -25.38 3.52
N ALA A 299 -0.46 -24.13 3.87
CA ALA A 299 0.80 -23.50 3.49
C ALA A 299 1.89 -23.87 4.50
N TYR A 300 3.01 -24.42 4.02
CA TYR A 300 4.22 -24.66 4.78
C TYR A 300 5.31 -23.69 4.32
N PHE A 301 5.68 -22.74 5.18
CA PHE A 301 6.75 -21.80 4.93
C PHE A 301 8.04 -22.27 5.61
N ASN A 302 9.06 -22.56 4.82
CA ASN A 302 10.38 -22.95 5.34
C ASN A 302 11.18 -21.68 5.71
N LYS A 303 11.51 -21.52 7.00
CA LYS A 303 12.21 -20.31 7.48
C LYS A 303 13.64 -20.18 6.95
N LYS A 304 14.28 -21.27 6.51
CA LYS A 304 15.64 -21.28 5.98
C LYS A 304 15.67 -20.96 4.49
N SER A 305 14.87 -21.66 3.66
CA SER A 305 14.84 -21.40 2.22
C SER A 305 13.96 -20.19 1.85
N LYS A 306 13.10 -19.74 2.77
CA LYS A 306 12.10 -18.67 2.54
C LYS A 306 11.11 -19.01 1.41
N GLU A 307 10.87 -20.30 1.21
CA GLU A 307 9.92 -20.83 0.25
C GLU A 307 8.64 -21.31 0.93
N THR A 308 7.53 -21.20 0.21
CA THR A 308 6.22 -21.69 0.64
C THR A 308 5.83 -22.85 -0.26
N SER A 309 5.49 -24.00 0.32
CA SER A 309 4.82 -25.10 -0.37
C SER A 309 3.37 -25.22 0.11
N VAL A 310 2.49 -25.74 -0.76
CA VAL A 310 1.08 -25.99 -0.43
C VAL A 310 0.80 -27.48 -0.56
N SER A 311 0.03 -28.02 0.38
CA SER A 311 -0.41 -29.41 0.38
C SER A 311 -1.84 -29.53 0.88
N LYS A 312 -2.54 -30.61 0.49
CA LYS A 312 -3.82 -30.96 1.09
C LYS A 312 -3.58 -31.69 2.40
N VAL A 313 -4.37 -31.35 3.41
CA VAL A 313 -4.28 -31.93 4.74
C VAL A 313 -5.68 -32.20 5.30
N ASP A 314 -5.78 -33.13 6.24
CA ASP A 314 -6.91 -33.14 7.15
C ASP A 314 -6.77 -31.96 8.11
N VAL A 315 -7.82 -31.17 8.25
CA VAL A 315 -7.85 -29.97 9.08
C VAL A 315 -8.02 -30.33 10.56
N GLU A 316 -8.75 -31.41 10.86
CA GLU A 316 -9.15 -31.78 12.22
C GLU A 316 -7.94 -31.81 13.20
N PRO A 317 -6.79 -32.41 12.86
CA PRO A 317 -5.63 -32.45 13.76
C PRO A 317 -5.03 -31.10 14.14
N TYR A 318 -5.28 -30.07 13.34
CA TYR A 318 -4.73 -28.72 13.55
C TYR A 318 -5.66 -27.82 14.35
N ILE A 319 -6.90 -28.24 14.61
CA ILE A 319 -7.90 -27.43 15.32
C ILE A 319 -8.35 -28.06 16.65
N LEU A 320 -8.23 -29.39 16.79
CA LEU A 320 -8.72 -30.12 17.96
C LEU A 320 -8.06 -29.69 19.29
N TRP A 321 -6.89 -29.07 19.24
CA TRP A 321 -6.22 -28.55 20.44
C TRP A 321 -7.06 -27.48 21.15
N THR A 322 -7.90 -26.75 20.41
CA THR A 322 -8.86 -25.77 20.97
C THR A 322 -9.91 -26.42 21.88
N GLN A 323 -10.08 -27.75 21.76
CA GLN A 323 -10.98 -28.61 22.52
C GLN A 323 -10.23 -29.51 23.52
N GLY A 324 -8.93 -29.29 23.73
CA GLY A 324 -8.11 -30.11 24.62
C GLY A 324 -7.74 -31.49 24.05
N LEU A 325 -7.85 -31.67 22.74
CA LEU A 325 -7.53 -32.92 22.06
C LEU A 325 -6.34 -32.73 21.12
N PHE A 326 -5.32 -33.58 21.24
CA PHE A 326 -4.25 -33.66 20.26
C PHE A 326 -4.47 -34.87 19.34
N SER A 327 -4.61 -34.64 18.04
CA SER A 327 -4.72 -35.70 17.05
C SER A 327 -3.45 -35.77 16.22
N PHE A 328 -3.00 -36.99 15.95
CA PHE A 328 -1.79 -37.30 15.22
C PHE A 328 -2.09 -38.37 14.19
N SER A 329 -1.51 -38.20 13.00
CA SER A 329 -1.58 -39.19 11.93
C SER A 329 -0.19 -39.35 11.36
N ASN A 330 0.42 -40.53 11.56
CA ASN A 330 1.78 -40.85 11.15
C ASN A 330 2.75 -39.69 11.45
N THR A 331 2.81 -39.30 12.73
CA THR A 331 3.59 -38.15 13.20
C THR A 331 4.77 -38.59 14.06
N ASP A 332 5.96 -38.03 13.79
CA ASP A 332 7.16 -38.24 14.59
C ASP A 332 6.89 -37.98 16.08
N PHE A 333 7.31 -38.89 16.94
CA PHE A 333 7.14 -38.77 18.38
C PHE A 333 7.81 -37.51 18.94
N ASN A 334 8.92 -37.06 18.35
CA ASN A 334 9.56 -35.78 18.71
C ASN A 334 8.62 -34.57 18.51
N ARG A 335 7.77 -34.58 17.48
CA ARG A 335 6.79 -33.50 17.26
C ARG A 335 5.68 -33.55 18.31
N ILE A 336 5.31 -34.75 18.75
CA ILE A 336 4.31 -34.98 19.79
C ILE A 336 4.83 -34.51 21.13
N THR A 337 6.04 -34.93 21.51
CA THR A 337 6.67 -34.50 22.77
C THR A 337 6.82 -32.99 22.81
N LYS A 338 7.22 -32.33 21.71
CA LYS A 338 7.26 -30.85 21.63
C LYS A 338 5.90 -30.18 21.91
N LYS A 339 4.80 -30.75 21.43
CA LYS A 339 3.45 -30.24 21.77
C LYS A 339 3.14 -30.41 23.26
N LEU A 340 3.52 -31.54 23.85
CA LEU A 340 3.33 -31.84 25.27
C LEU A 340 4.22 -30.97 26.17
N GLU A 341 5.46 -30.66 25.76
CA GLU A 341 6.35 -29.72 26.46
C GLU A 341 5.70 -28.35 26.61
N ARG A 342 5.13 -27.83 25.52
CA ARG A 342 4.40 -26.55 25.53
C ARG A 342 3.15 -26.62 26.41
N TYR A 343 2.40 -27.72 26.31
CA TYR A 343 1.13 -27.87 27.02
C TYR A 343 1.29 -28.07 28.53
N TYR A 344 2.29 -28.82 28.99
CA TYR A 344 2.51 -29.11 30.41
C TYR A 344 3.63 -28.27 31.07
N ASP A 345 4.31 -27.41 30.32
CA ASP A 345 5.50 -26.66 30.78
C ASP A 345 6.61 -27.58 31.34
N ILE A 346 6.97 -28.58 30.52
CA ILE A 346 7.99 -29.59 30.82
C ILE A 346 8.97 -29.73 29.66
N ASN A 347 10.02 -30.51 29.86
CA ASN A 347 11.02 -30.83 28.85
C ASN A 347 11.23 -32.35 28.78
N PHE A 348 11.25 -32.89 27.57
CA PHE A 348 11.57 -34.27 27.28
C PHE A 348 12.98 -34.39 26.70
N GLN A 349 13.71 -35.38 27.19
CA GLN A 349 14.96 -35.82 26.59
C GLN A 349 14.88 -37.30 26.23
N PHE A 350 15.12 -37.62 24.97
CA PHE A 350 15.29 -39.02 24.56
C PHE A 350 16.69 -39.49 24.97
N ASP A 351 16.78 -40.65 25.61
CA ASP A 351 18.07 -41.30 25.88
C ASP A 351 18.78 -41.73 24.57
N ASN A 352 18.00 -42.04 23.54
CA ASN A 352 18.40 -42.29 22.18
C ASN A 352 17.55 -41.42 21.23
N PRO A 353 18.14 -40.45 20.51
CA PRO A 353 17.42 -39.57 19.59
C PRO A 353 16.58 -40.29 18.53
N MET A 354 16.93 -41.53 18.16
CA MET A 354 16.17 -42.33 17.20
C MET A 354 14.77 -42.71 17.70
N LYS A 355 14.52 -42.72 19.01
CA LYS A 355 13.17 -42.95 19.57
C LYS A 355 12.20 -41.83 19.22
N GLY A 356 12.71 -40.62 18.98
CA GLY A 356 11.92 -39.48 18.54
C GLY A 356 11.36 -39.63 17.11
N THR A 357 11.82 -40.60 16.31
CA THR A 357 11.35 -40.83 14.94
C THR A 357 10.23 -41.87 14.83
N ILE A 358 9.82 -42.47 15.96
CA ILE A 358 8.68 -43.39 16.01
C ILE A 358 7.44 -42.64 15.52
N GLN A 359 6.70 -43.24 14.58
CA GLN A 359 5.47 -42.67 14.05
C GLN A 359 4.29 -43.08 14.92
N ILE A 360 3.53 -42.10 15.39
CA ILE A 360 2.34 -42.33 16.20
C ILE A 360 1.11 -41.84 15.43
N THR A 361 0.03 -42.62 15.52
CA THR A 361 -1.30 -42.29 15.02
C THR A 361 -2.31 -42.49 16.14
N GLY A 362 -3.14 -41.49 16.40
CA GLY A 362 -4.14 -41.55 17.46
C GLY A 362 -4.56 -40.17 17.94
N LYS A 363 -5.47 -40.15 18.92
CA LYS A 363 -5.91 -38.94 19.63
C LYS A 363 -5.54 -39.06 21.10
N LEU A 364 -5.03 -37.97 21.67
CA LEU A 364 -4.75 -37.81 23.10
C LEU A 364 -5.68 -36.75 23.65
N ASP A 365 -6.40 -37.09 24.72
CA ASP A 365 -7.11 -36.11 25.52
C ASP A 365 -6.17 -35.55 26.57
N VAL A 366 -5.68 -34.32 26.34
CA VAL A 366 -4.72 -33.67 27.23
C VAL A 366 -5.42 -32.92 28.38
N THR A 367 -6.74 -33.02 28.47
CA THR A 367 -7.51 -32.53 29.63
C THR A 367 -7.51 -33.51 30.80
N GLN A 368 -7.12 -34.77 30.56
CA GLN A 368 -6.91 -35.78 31.61
C GLN A 368 -5.65 -35.47 32.42
N GLU A 369 -5.52 -36.14 33.57
CA GLU A 369 -4.32 -36.07 34.42
C GLU A 369 -3.06 -36.43 33.63
N GLN A 370 -1.98 -35.69 33.85
CA GLN A 370 -0.75 -35.78 33.08
C GLN A 370 -0.17 -37.21 33.06
N GLU A 371 -0.18 -37.87 34.22
CA GLU A 371 0.30 -39.24 34.38
C GLU A 371 -0.54 -40.23 33.54
N GLU A 372 -1.83 -39.99 33.36
CA GLU A 372 -2.69 -40.83 32.53
C GLU A 372 -2.32 -40.68 31.05
N VAL A 373 -2.12 -39.44 30.59
CA VAL A 373 -1.69 -39.15 29.22
C VAL A 373 -0.35 -39.81 28.90
N PHE A 374 0.60 -39.74 29.84
CA PHE A 374 1.90 -40.40 29.65
C PHE A 374 1.76 -41.92 29.67
N GLY A 375 0.95 -42.48 30.57
CA GLY A 375 0.67 -43.91 30.57
C GLY A 375 0.05 -44.43 29.27
N TYR A 376 -0.75 -43.64 28.56
CA TYR A 376 -1.22 -43.99 27.21
C TYR A 376 -0.08 -44.01 26.19
N LEU A 377 0.82 -43.01 26.24
CA LEU A 377 1.97 -42.95 25.33
C LEU A 377 2.99 -44.07 25.60
N GLU A 378 3.20 -44.44 26.86
CA GLU A 378 4.02 -45.60 27.25
C GLU A 378 3.47 -46.88 26.63
N LYS A 379 2.15 -47.12 26.72
CA LYS A 379 1.50 -48.29 26.11
C LYS A 379 1.59 -48.29 24.58
N LEU A 380 1.53 -47.12 23.94
CA LEU A 380 1.58 -47.00 22.48
C LEU A 380 2.99 -47.16 21.91
N THR A 381 3.99 -46.65 22.62
CA THR A 381 5.38 -46.60 22.14
C THR A 381 6.26 -47.71 22.70
N GLY A 382 5.88 -48.28 23.85
CA GLY A 382 6.73 -49.17 24.64
C GLY A 382 7.90 -48.47 25.31
N LEU A 383 7.87 -47.13 25.41
CA LEU A 383 8.92 -46.31 26.01
C LEU A 383 8.46 -45.75 27.35
N ASP A 384 9.33 -45.74 28.35
CA ASP A 384 9.04 -45.27 29.71
C ASP A 384 9.32 -43.77 29.85
N PHE A 385 8.47 -43.06 30.59
CA PHE A 385 8.62 -41.63 30.86
C PHE A 385 9.16 -41.42 32.29
N ILE A 386 10.48 -41.33 32.43
CA ILE A 386 11.13 -41.23 33.73
C ILE A 386 11.24 -39.77 34.16
N LYS A 387 10.49 -39.39 35.20
CA LYS A 387 10.59 -38.07 35.84
C LYS A 387 11.95 -37.90 36.52
N VAL A 388 12.71 -36.89 36.11
CA VAL A 388 14.01 -36.51 36.71
C VAL A 388 13.83 -35.33 37.67
N THR A 389 13.06 -34.33 37.25
CA THR A 389 12.64 -33.20 38.09
C THR A 389 11.16 -32.90 37.80
N GLU A 390 10.57 -31.89 38.45
CA GLU A 390 9.19 -31.48 38.16
C GLU A 390 8.96 -31.13 36.68
N LYS A 391 9.95 -30.55 36.01
CA LYS A 391 9.87 -30.09 34.62
C LYS A 391 10.73 -30.88 33.63
N GLN A 392 11.37 -31.97 34.05
CA GLN A 392 12.26 -32.74 33.18
C GLN A 392 11.97 -34.23 33.22
N TYR A 393 11.81 -34.81 32.04
CA TYR A 393 11.52 -36.23 31.83
C TYR A 393 12.52 -36.81 30.84
N VAL A 394 12.98 -38.03 31.10
CA VAL A 394 13.80 -38.81 30.16
C VAL A 394 12.95 -39.95 29.62
N ILE A 395 12.84 -40.02 28.29
CA ILE A 395 12.12 -41.08 27.59
C ILE A 395 13.12 -42.20 27.29
N LYS A 396 12.84 -43.41 27.79
CA LYS A 396 13.71 -44.59 27.69
C LYS A 396 13.02 -45.81 27.10
#